data_AF-A0A6N6TG64-F1
#
_entry.id   AF-A0A6N6TG64-F1
#
_cell.length_a   1.000
_cell.length_b   1.000
_cell.length_c   1.000
_cell.angle_alpha   90.00
_cell.angle_beta   90.00
_cell.angle_gamma   90.00
#
_symmetry.space_group_name_H-M   'P 1'
#
loop_
_entity.id
_entity.type
_entity.pdbx_description
1 polymer ?
#
loop_
_entity_poly.entity_id
_entity_poly.type
_entity_poly.pdbx_seq_one_letter_code
_entity_poly.pdbx_strand_id
1 'polypeptide(L)'
;MNKLNLTVIATAIGLVFSAGVMAQSMSKDAYKAAEDRITAEYATDKAKCDSLSGNTKDICIAEAKGKENVAKAELEVRYEPTAKNRYNALVAKAEADYAVANEKCDDKAGNDKDICVKEAKAVETRVKADAEAQMKTSEANKAAGEKSAEASKKARAEGAEARQEATTEKVDANYAVAKEKCDSLASGAKETCLNEAKAKFGK
;
A
#
# COMPACT_ATOMS: atom_id res chain seq x y z
N MET A 1 -7.87 36.46 36.50
CA MET A 1 -7.23 37.54 35.71
C MET A 1 -5.88 37.87 36.33
N ASN A 2 -4.84 37.94 35.50
CA ASN A 2 -3.46 38.42 35.72
C ASN A 2 -2.39 37.34 35.56
N LYS A 3 -1.31 37.49 34.80
CA LYS A 3 -0.91 38.37 33.68
C LYS A 3 0.36 37.66 33.15
N LEU A 4 0.39 37.27 31.87
CA LEU A 4 1.55 36.62 31.25
C LEU A 4 2.65 37.66 31.03
N ASN A 5 3.80 37.47 31.67
CA ASN A 5 5.01 38.23 31.39
C ASN A 5 5.77 37.53 30.26
N LEU A 6 5.73 38.13 29.08
CA LEU A 6 6.35 37.65 27.86
C LEU A 6 7.77 38.22 27.78
N THR A 7 8.75 37.47 28.28
CA THR A 7 10.18 37.81 28.12
C THR A 7 10.66 37.24 26.79
N VAL A 8 10.69 38.08 25.76
CA VAL A 8 11.30 37.77 24.46
C VAL A 8 12.82 37.77 24.63
N ILE A 9 13.44 36.59 24.65
CA ILE A 9 14.88 36.45 24.46
C ILE A 9 15.08 36.02 23.00
N ALA A 10 15.36 37.01 22.15
CA ALA A 10 15.79 36.79 20.78
C ALA A 10 17.20 36.16 20.80
N THR A 11 17.27 34.84 20.66
CA THR A 11 18.55 34.14 20.49
C THR A 11 18.77 33.95 18.99
N ALA A 12 19.53 34.85 18.39
CA ALA A 12 20.01 34.71 17.02
C ALA A 12 21.08 33.60 16.99
N ILE A 13 20.70 32.38 16.62
CA ILE A 13 21.65 31.33 16.23
C ILE A 13 21.84 31.45 14.73
N GLY A 14 22.88 32.17 14.33
CA GLY A 14 23.47 32.01 13.01
C GLY A 14 24.15 30.65 12.94
N LEU A 15 23.60 29.73 12.15
CA LEU A 15 24.30 28.53 11.71
C LEU A 15 24.66 28.68 10.23
N VAL A 16 25.94 28.95 10.02
CA VAL A 16 26.62 28.90 8.73
C VAL A 16 27.18 27.47 8.57
N PHE A 17 27.19 26.96 7.33
CA PHE A 17 27.75 25.67 6.87
C PHE A 17 26.98 24.42 7.32
N SER A 18 26.83 23.35 6.53
CA SER A 18 27.65 22.82 5.44
C SER A 18 26.92 21.64 4.78
N ALA A 19 27.16 21.43 3.49
CA ALA A 19 26.98 20.18 2.73
C ALA A 19 25.60 19.53 2.78
N GLY A 20 25.00 19.33 1.59
CA GLY A 20 23.90 18.39 1.45
C GLY A 20 24.29 17.07 2.12
N VAL A 21 23.45 16.60 3.03
CA VAL A 21 23.54 15.24 3.56
C VAL A 21 23.41 14.33 2.33
N MET A 22 24.56 13.91 1.80
CA MET A 22 24.63 12.84 0.82
C MET A 22 24.02 11.64 1.51
N ALA A 23 22.88 11.16 1.02
CA ALA A 23 22.29 9.92 1.48
C ALA A 23 23.32 8.80 1.33
N GLN A 24 24.07 8.49 2.40
CA GLN A 24 24.90 7.31 2.42
C GLN A 24 23.95 6.12 2.42
N SER A 25 24.03 5.30 1.37
CA SER A 25 23.37 4.01 1.35
C SER A 25 23.80 3.20 2.57
N MET A 26 22.85 2.46 3.15
CA MET A 26 23.08 1.63 4.33
C MET A 26 24.19 0.60 4.04
N SER A 27 25.10 0.38 5.01
CA SER A 27 26.12 -0.67 4.87
C SER A 27 25.50 -2.06 4.94
N LYS A 28 26.18 -3.07 4.39
CA LYS A 28 25.75 -4.48 4.50
C LYS A 28 25.59 -4.94 5.96
N ASP A 29 26.45 -4.49 6.85
CA ASP A 29 26.37 -4.86 8.27
C ASP A 29 25.17 -4.19 8.95
N ALA A 30 24.90 -2.91 8.62
CA ALA A 30 23.71 -2.22 9.10
C ALA A 30 22.42 -2.84 8.53
N TYR A 31 22.44 -3.31 7.28
CA TYR A 31 21.33 -4.04 6.66
C TYR A 31 21.03 -5.33 7.42
N LYS A 32 22.04 -6.18 7.63
CA LYS A 32 21.87 -7.44 8.38
C LYS A 32 21.38 -7.20 9.81
N ALA A 33 21.94 -6.21 10.50
CA ALA A 33 21.51 -5.86 11.86
C ALA A 33 20.05 -5.38 11.89
N ALA A 34 19.60 -4.64 10.87
CA ALA A 34 18.22 -4.22 10.75
C ALA A 34 17.29 -5.39 10.42
N GLU A 35 17.72 -6.33 9.57
CA GLU A 35 16.99 -7.56 9.26
C GLU A 35 16.81 -8.43 10.51
N ASP A 36 17.88 -8.69 11.26
CA ASP A 36 17.86 -9.42 12.52
C ASP A 36 16.90 -8.77 13.53
N ARG A 37 16.93 -7.44 13.62
CA ARG A 37 16.02 -6.68 14.45
C ARG A 37 14.56 -6.86 14.04
N ILE A 38 14.26 -6.79 12.74
CA ILE A 38 12.89 -6.97 12.24
C ILE A 38 12.37 -8.38 12.58
N THR A 39 13.20 -9.41 12.41
CA THR A 39 12.82 -10.78 12.77
C THR A 39 12.66 -10.97 14.28
N ALA A 40 13.50 -10.34 15.11
CA ALA A 40 13.34 -10.35 16.55
C ALA A 40 12.06 -9.62 17.02
N GLU A 41 11.74 -8.48 16.39
CA GLU A 41 10.50 -7.75 16.62
C GLU A 41 9.27 -8.59 16.24
N TYR A 42 9.30 -9.28 15.10
CA TYR A 42 8.23 -10.21 14.70
C TYR A 42 8.07 -11.37 15.70
N ALA A 43 9.17 -11.99 16.15
CA ALA A 43 9.11 -13.07 17.14
C ALA A 43 8.45 -12.58 18.45
N THR A 44 8.81 -11.37 18.88
CA THR A 44 8.23 -10.71 20.06
C THR A 44 6.74 -10.41 19.87
N ASP A 45 6.36 -9.82 18.74
CA ASP A 45 4.98 -9.46 18.45
C ASP A 45 4.09 -10.70 18.29
N LYS A 46 4.59 -11.75 17.63
CA LYS A 46 3.91 -13.05 17.53
C LYS A 46 3.71 -13.70 18.90
N ALA A 47 4.72 -13.67 19.78
CA ALA A 47 4.59 -14.23 21.12
C ALA A 47 3.52 -13.51 21.96
N LYS A 48 3.32 -12.20 21.77
CA LYS A 48 2.22 -11.46 22.41
C LYS A 48 0.84 -11.96 21.96
N CYS A 49 0.74 -12.54 20.76
CA CYS A 49 -0.50 -13.13 20.28
C CYS A 49 -0.83 -14.48 20.93
N ASP A 50 0.11 -15.12 21.65
CA ASP A 50 -0.11 -16.48 22.17
C ASP A 50 -1.16 -16.56 23.26
N SER A 51 -1.39 -15.46 24.00
CA SER A 51 -2.45 -15.37 25.00
C SER A 51 -3.84 -15.16 24.41
N LEU A 52 -3.95 -14.96 23.10
CA LEU A 52 -5.22 -14.75 22.39
C LEU A 52 -5.77 -16.08 21.87
N SER A 53 -7.04 -16.09 21.47
CA SER A 53 -7.71 -17.26 20.90
C SER A 53 -8.71 -16.88 19.82
N GLY A 54 -9.00 -17.82 18.91
CA GLY A 54 -9.94 -17.59 17.79
C GLY A 54 -9.47 -16.47 16.87
N ASN A 55 -10.42 -15.81 16.20
CA ASN A 55 -10.11 -14.79 15.20
C ASN A 55 -9.28 -13.61 15.75
N THR A 56 -9.41 -13.27 17.04
CA THR A 56 -8.55 -12.25 17.66
C THR A 56 -7.07 -12.64 17.63
N LYS A 57 -6.76 -13.94 17.77
CA LYS A 57 -5.39 -14.44 17.61
C LYS A 57 -4.94 -14.35 16.16
N ASP A 58 -5.81 -14.72 15.23
CA ASP A 58 -5.49 -14.75 13.80
C ASP A 58 -5.22 -13.34 13.26
N ILE A 59 -6.06 -12.36 13.61
CA ILE A 59 -5.82 -10.93 13.35
C ILE A 59 -4.47 -10.48 13.92
N CYS A 60 -4.16 -10.81 15.18
CA CYS A 60 -2.89 -10.43 15.81
C CYS A 60 -1.68 -11.02 15.05
N ILE A 61 -1.76 -12.28 14.64
CA ILE A 61 -0.72 -12.95 13.87
C ILE A 61 -0.59 -12.31 12.47
N ALA A 62 -1.71 -11.97 11.81
CA ALA A 62 -1.71 -11.29 10.53
C ALA A 62 -1.08 -9.89 10.62
N GLU A 63 -1.40 -9.11 11.66
CA GLU A 63 -0.80 -7.80 11.92
C GLU A 63 0.72 -7.92 12.16
N ALA A 64 1.16 -8.89 12.98
CA ALA A 64 2.58 -9.13 13.24
C ALA A 64 3.36 -9.54 11.97
N LYS A 65 2.82 -10.48 11.18
CA LYS A 65 3.41 -10.90 9.90
C LYS A 65 3.43 -9.77 8.88
N GLY A 66 2.34 -9.02 8.79
CA GLY A 66 2.22 -7.86 7.91
C GLY A 66 3.28 -6.81 8.23
N LYS A 67 3.44 -6.49 9.52
CA LYS A 67 4.49 -5.58 10.00
C LYS A 67 5.90 -6.06 9.64
N GLU A 68 6.19 -7.36 9.80
CA GLU A 68 7.48 -7.94 9.40
C GLU A 68 7.74 -7.76 7.90
N ASN A 69 6.78 -8.15 7.06
CA ASN A 69 6.91 -8.10 5.61
C ASN A 69 7.07 -6.68 5.09
N VAL A 70 6.29 -5.73 5.62
CA VAL A 70 6.40 -4.30 5.27
C VAL A 70 7.77 -3.78 5.70
N ALA A 71 8.22 -4.07 6.92
CA ALA A 71 9.51 -3.60 7.41
C ALA A 71 10.68 -4.15 6.60
N LYS A 72 10.61 -5.42 6.16
CA LYS A 72 11.60 -6.03 5.24
C LYS A 72 11.59 -5.34 3.88
N ALA A 73 10.42 -5.11 3.29
CA ALA A 73 10.34 -4.45 1.99
C ALA A 73 10.79 -2.97 2.05
N GLU A 74 10.48 -2.26 3.14
CA GLU A 74 11.01 -0.90 3.39
C GLU A 74 12.52 -0.90 3.64
N LEU A 75 13.05 -1.95 4.28
CA LEU A 75 14.49 -2.12 4.45
C LEU A 75 15.20 -2.21 3.10
N GLU A 76 14.64 -2.97 2.16
CA GLU A 76 15.13 -3.06 0.78
C GLU A 76 15.11 -1.70 0.07
N VAL A 77 14.08 -0.88 0.28
CA VAL A 77 14.04 0.49 -0.26
C VAL A 77 15.16 1.36 0.33
N ARG A 78 15.46 1.21 1.64
CA ARG A 78 16.53 1.98 2.29
C ARG A 78 17.92 1.51 1.88
N TYR A 79 18.09 0.21 1.63
CA TYR A 79 19.36 -0.38 1.21
C TYR A 79 19.64 -0.12 -0.27
N GLU A 80 18.64 -0.34 -1.11
CA GLU A 80 18.71 -0.14 -2.55
C GLU A 80 17.44 0.59 -3.07
N PRO A 81 17.47 1.93 -3.18
CA PRO A 81 16.28 2.72 -3.51
C PRO A 81 15.94 2.68 -5.02
N THR A 82 15.38 1.56 -5.48
CA THR A 82 14.91 1.36 -6.86
C THR A 82 13.39 1.56 -6.98
N ALA A 83 12.91 1.79 -8.21
CA ALA A 83 11.46 1.82 -8.49
C ALA A 83 10.81 0.48 -8.13
N LYS A 84 11.50 -0.63 -8.41
CA LYS A 84 11.05 -1.99 -8.07
C LYS A 84 10.95 -2.22 -6.56
N ASN A 85 11.93 -1.77 -5.77
CA ASN A 85 11.87 -1.92 -4.32
C ASN A 85 10.76 -1.06 -3.71
N ARG A 86 10.53 0.15 -4.23
CA ARG A 86 9.39 0.99 -3.83
C ARG A 86 8.05 0.33 -4.16
N TYR A 87 7.93 -0.28 -5.33
CA TYR A 87 6.77 -1.08 -5.71
C TYR A 87 6.56 -2.26 -4.75
N ASN A 88 7.61 -3.04 -4.48
CA ASN A 88 7.53 -4.18 -3.56
C ASN A 88 7.09 -3.75 -2.15
N ALA A 89 7.57 -2.59 -1.65
CA ALA A 89 7.13 -2.05 -0.36
C ALA A 89 5.64 -1.66 -0.34
N LEU A 90 5.14 -1.05 -1.42
CA LEU A 90 3.71 -0.73 -1.56
C LEU A 90 2.85 -2.00 -1.67
N VAL A 91 3.33 -3.01 -2.39
CA VAL A 91 2.69 -4.33 -2.51
C VAL A 91 2.64 -5.03 -1.16
N ALA A 92 3.75 -5.09 -0.43
CA ALA A 92 3.81 -5.71 0.89
C ALA A 92 2.85 -5.02 1.87
N LYS A 93 2.71 -3.70 1.79
CA LYS A 93 1.74 -2.95 2.58
C LYS A 93 0.30 -3.30 2.20
N ALA A 94 -0.02 -3.36 0.90
CA ALA A 94 -1.34 -3.73 0.43
C ALA A 94 -1.74 -5.16 0.87
N GLU A 95 -0.80 -6.09 0.79
CA GLU A 95 -0.99 -7.49 1.22
C GLU A 95 -1.15 -7.62 2.73
N ALA A 96 -0.37 -6.86 3.51
CA ALA A 96 -0.53 -6.80 4.96
C ALA A 96 -1.90 -6.23 5.35
N ASP A 97 -2.31 -5.11 4.75
CA ASP A 97 -3.61 -4.49 4.99
C ASP A 97 -4.76 -5.43 4.58
N TYR A 98 -4.63 -6.13 3.45
CA TYR A 98 -5.59 -7.14 2.99
C TYR A 98 -5.68 -8.32 3.95
N ALA A 99 -4.55 -8.88 4.38
CA ALA A 99 -4.54 -10.03 5.30
C ALA A 99 -5.28 -9.69 6.59
N VAL A 100 -4.97 -8.54 7.20
CA VAL A 100 -5.65 -8.08 8.41
C VAL A 100 -7.14 -7.83 8.16
N ALA A 101 -7.49 -7.21 7.04
CA ALA A 101 -8.89 -6.99 6.68
C ALA A 101 -9.64 -8.31 6.44
N ASN A 102 -8.99 -9.31 5.84
CA ASN A 102 -9.55 -10.63 5.59
C ASN A 102 -9.88 -11.37 6.88
N GLU A 103 -8.95 -11.41 7.84
CA GLU A 103 -9.23 -11.98 9.17
C GLU A 103 -10.36 -11.21 9.87
N LYS A 104 -10.41 -9.88 9.77
CA LYS A 104 -11.54 -9.07 10.30
C LYS A 104 -12.88 -9.39 9.62
N CYS A 105 -12.86 -9.81 8.36
CA CYS A 105 -14.06 -10.26 7.65
C CYS A 105 -14.53 -11.63 8.13
N ASP A 106 -13.67 -12.46 8.75
CA ASP A 106 -14.04 -13.79 9.23
C ASP A 106 -15.03 -13.78 10.39
N ASP A 107 -15.17 -12.66 11.10
CA ASP A 107 -16.23 -12.44 12.10
C ASP A 107 -17.63 -12.26 11.48
N LYS A 108 -17.71 -12.11 10.15
CA LYS A 108 -18.98 -11.96 9.42
C LYS A 108 -19.46 -13.32 8.90
N ALA A 109 -20.71 -13.39 8.48
CA ALA A 109 -21.31 -14.59 7.91
C ALA A 109 -22.12 -14.29 6.64
N GLY A 110 -22.26 -15.31 5.79
CA GLY A 110 -23.01 -15.21 4.54
C GLY A 110 -22.48 -14.12 3.61
N ASN A 111 -23.40 -13.48 2.88
CA ASN A 111 -23.05 -12.46 1.89
C ASN A 111 -22.29 -11.25 2.51
N ASP A 112 -22.54 -10.92 3.78
CA ASP A 112 -21.82 -9.83 4.45
C ASP A 112 -20.32 -10.12 4.56
N LYS A 113 -19.93 -11.39 4.71
CA LYS A 113 -18.54 -11.83 4.67
C LYS A 113 -17.98 -11.71 3.26
N ASP A 114 -18.70 -12.19 2.25
CA ASP A 114 -18.25 -12.18 0.85
C ASP A 114 -18.04 -10.75 0.34
N ILE A 115 -18.96 -9.84 0.67
CA ILE A 115 -18.82 -8.40 0.38
C ILE A 115 -17.59 -7.83 1.08
N CYS A 116 -17.39 -8.13 2.36
CA CYS A 116 -16.24 -7.63 3.13
C CYS A 116 -14.90 -8.07 2.51
N VAL A 117 -14.76 -9.35 2.18
CA VAL A 117 -13.54 -9.90 1.55
C VAL A 117 -13.31 -9.27 0.18
N LYS A 118 -14.36 -9.09 -0.62
CA LYS A 118 -14.25 -8.42 -1.93
C LYS A 118 -13.88 -6.95 -1.81
N GLU A 119 -14.40 -6.24 -0.82
CA GLU A 119 -14.02 -4.86 -0.54
C GLU A 119 -12.54 -4.76 -0.14
N ALA A 120 -12.08 -5.63 0.75
CA ALA A 120 -10.67 -5.71 1.14
C ALA A 120 -9.78 -6.00 -0.08
N LYS A 121 -10.15 -6.98 -0.91
CA LYS A 121 -9.43 -7.33 -2.13
C LYS A 121 -9.43 -6.18 -3.15
N ALA A 122 -10.53 -5.44 -3.28
CA ALA A 122 -10.60 -4.30 -4.18
C ALA A 122 -9.66 -3.16 -3.74
N VAL A 123 -9.50 -2.95 -2.43
CA VAL A 123 -8.50 -2.01 -1.89
C VAL A 123 -7.09 -2.49 -2.23
N GLU A 124 -6.79 -3.78 -2.03
CA GLU A 124 -5.50 -4.38 -2.37
C GLU A 124 -5.18 -4.21 -3.86
N THR A 125 -6.11 -4.60 -4.75
CA THR A 125 -5.97 -4.45 -6.21
C THR A 125 -5.71 -3.01 -6.59
N ARG A 126 -6.45 -2.05 -6.01
CA ARG A 126 -6.23 -0.63 -6.29
C ARG A 126 -4.82 -0.18 -5.95
N VAL A 127 -4.32 -0.54 -4.77
CA VAL A 127 -2.98 -0.14 -4.34
C VAL A 127 -1.91 -0.79 -5.21
N LYS A 128 -2.05 -2.09 -5.54
CA LYS A 128 -1.13 -2.81 -6.42
C LYS A 128 -1.10 -2.21 -7.83
N ALA A 129 -2.26 -1.93 -8.41
CA ALA A 129 -2.41 -1.31 -9.71
C ALA A 129 -1.77 0.09 -9.77
N ASP A 130 -2.03 0.94 -8.76
CA ASP A 130 -1.45 2.27 -8.69
C ASP A 130 0.07 2.22 -8.47
N ALA A 131 0.56 1.29 -7.65
CA ALA A 131 2.00 1.08 -7.44
C ALA A 131 2.70 0.60 -8.72
N GLU A 132 2.07 -0.32 -9.46
CA GLU A 132 2.59 -0.80 -10.75
C GLU A 132 2.65 0.32 -11.78
N ALA A 133 1.58 1.11 -11.90
CA ALA A 133 1.55 2.25 -12.80
C ALA A 133 2.64 3.28 -12.47
N GLN A 134 2.88 3.54 -11.18
CA GLN A 134 3.97 4.41 -10.72
C GLN A 134 5.35 3.83 -11.06
N MET A 135 5.56 2.53 -10.85
CA MET A 135 6.80 1.83 -11.18
C MET A 135 7.08 1.90 -12.68
N LYS A 136 6.15 1.45 -13.53
CA LYS A 136 6.25 1.50 -14.99
C LYS A 136 6.53 2.92 -15.48
N THR A 137 5.82 3.92 -14.95
CA THR A 137 6.05 5.34 -15.28
C THR A 137 7.46 5.79 -14.87
N SER A 138 7.93 5.43 -13.68
CA SER A 138 9.27 5.80 -13.22
C SER A 138 10.37 5.14 -14.06
N GLU A 139 10.19 3.88 -14.46
CA GLU A 139 11.13 3.14 -15.31
C GLU A 139 11.17 3.72 -16.72
N ALA A 140 10.00 4.00 -17.31
CA ALA A 140 9.88 4.66 -18.60
C ALA A 140 10.55 6.05 -18.60
N ASN A 141 10.33 6.85 -17.56
CA ASN A 141 10.98 8.16 -17.41
C ASN A 141 12.50 8.05 -17.21
N LYS A 142 12.97 7.04 -16.47
CA LYS A 142 14.42 6.79 -16.31
C LYS A 142 15.04 6.37 -17.65
N ALA A 143 14.36 5.54 -18.43
CA ALA A 143 14.80 5.12 -19.77
C ALA A 143 14.80 6.28 -20.79
N ALA A 144 13.94 7.29 -20.59
CA ALA A 144 13.92 8.51 -21.40
C ALA A 144 15.06 9.52 -21.07
N GLY A 145 15.87 9.27 -20.03
CA GLY A 145 16.99 10.13 -19.65
C GLY A 145 18.10 10.21 -20.71
N GLU A 146 18.38 11.44 -21.16
CA GLU A 146 19.37 11.95 -22.15
C GLU A 146 19.08 11.80 -23.67
N LYS A 147 18.01 11.12 -24.13
CA LYS A 147 17.86 10.83 -25.58
C LYS A 147 16.49 11.16 -26.16
N SER A 148 16.49 12.16 -27.05
CA SER A 148 15.49 12.53 -28.07
C SER A 148 14.01 12.72 -27.67
N ALA A 149 13.32 13.57 -28.43
CA ALA A 149 11.87 13.77 -28.31
C ALA A 149 11.07 12.46 -28.49
N GLU A 150 11.64 11.48 -29.21
CA GLU A 150 11.04 10.17 -29.45
C GLU A 150 11.01 9.31 -28.18
N ALA A 151 12.10 9.21 -27.42
CA ALA A 151 12.09 8.44 -26.17
C ALA A 151 11.18 9.09 -25.12
N SER A 152 11.13 10.43 -25.08
CA SER A 152 10.16 11.16 -24.25
C SER A 152 8.71 10.87 -24.66
N LYS A 153 8.41 10.78 -25.96
CA LYS A 153 7.08 10.40 -26.47
C LYS A 153 6.74 8.96 -26.08
N LYS A 154 7.68 8.03 -26.23
CA LYS A 154 7.50 6.63 -25.85
C LYS A 154 7.23 6.47 -24.36
N ALA A 155 8.03 7.12 -23.50
CA ALA A 155 7.83 7.04 -22.05
C ALA A 155 6.47 7.61 -21.60
N ARG A 156 5.99 8.68 -22.26
CA ARG A 156 4.64 9.20 -22.03
C ARG A 156 3.56 8.20 -22.44
N ALA A 157 3.74 7.48 -23.55
CA ALA A 157 2.80 6.47 -24.00
C ALA A 157 2.75 5.28 -23.03
N GLU A 158 3.90 4.73 -22.64
CA GLU A 158 4.01 3.65 -21.65
C GLU A 158 3.42 4.05 -20.29
N GLY A 159 3.70 5.28 -19.83
CA GLY A 159 3.09 5.81 -18.61
C GLY A 159 1.57 6.01 -18.71
N ALA A 160 1.04 6.33 -19.90
CA ALA A 160 -0.40 6.44 -20.11
C ALA A 160 -1.07 5.06 -20.15
N GLU A 161 -0.46 4.08 -20.83
CA GLU A 161 -0.92 2.69 -20.87
C GLU A 161 -0.96 2.08 -19.46
N ALA A 162 0.11 2.22 -18.69
CA ALA A 162 0.15 1.71 -17.32
C ALA A 162 -0.95 2.33 -16.42
N ARG A 163 -1.28 3.62 -16.61
CA ARG A 163 -2.40 4.27 -15.90
C ARG A 163 -3.76 3.76 -16.38
N GLN A 164 -3.90 3.44 -17.67
CA GLN A 164 -5.11 2.88 -18.23
C GLN A 164 -5.34 1.44 -17.72
N GLU A 165 -4.30 0.60 -17.74
CA GLU A 165 -4.32 -0.74 -17.14
C GLU A 165 -4.76 -0.68 -15.69
N ALA A 166 -4.10 0.17 -14.89
CA ALA A 166 -4.47 0.34 -13.49
C ALA A 166 -5.92 0.83 -13.32
N THR A 167 -6.40 1.71 -14.21
CA THR A 167 -7.79 2.17 -14.18
C THR A 167 -8.76 1.03 -14.46
N THR A 168 -8.48 0.20 -15.46
CA THR A 168 -9.26 -0.99 -15.78
C THR A 168 -9.31 -1.94 -14.59
N GLU A 169 -8.17 -2.33 -14.02
CA GLU A 169 -8.13 -3.21 -12.84
C GLU A 169 -8.93 -2.68 -11.65
N LYS A 170 -8.84 -1.37 -11.38
CA LYS A 170 -9.63 -0.71 -10.34
C LYS A 170 -11.13 -0.74 -10.63
N VAL A 171 -11.52 -0.51 -11.88
CA VAL A 171 -12.92 -0.59 -12.32
C VAL A 171 -13.45 -2.01 -12.19
N ASP A 172 -12.67 -3.02 -12.60
CA ASP A 172 -13.00 -4.44 -12.51
C ASP A 172 -13.19 -4.87 -11.07
N ALA A 173 -12.27 -4.48 -10.17
CA ALA A 173 -12.36 -4.75 -8.75
C ALA A 173 -13.61 -4.10 -8.11
N ASN A 174 -13.88 -2.84 -8.42
CA ASN A 174 -15.07 -2.14 -7.92
C ASN A 174 -16.38 -2.73 -8.46
N TYR A 175 -16.39 -3.16 -9.72
CA TYR A 175 -17.52 -3.86 -10.31
C TYR A 175 -17.76 -5.21 -9.64
N ALA A 176 -16.69 -5.96 -9.32
CA ALA A 176 -16.81 -7.23 -8.60
C ALA A 176 -17.45 -7.06 -7.21
N VAL A 177 -17.13 -5.97 -6.50
CA VAL A 177 -17.78 -5.59 -5.24
C VAL A 177 -19.25 -5.22 -5.47
N ALA A 178 -19.54 -4.39 -6.46
CA ALA A 178 -20.91 -3.97 -6.75
C ALA A 178 -21.81 -5.16 -7.13
N LYS A 179 -21.28 -6.10 -7.91
CA LYS A 179 -21.95 -7.34 -8.26
C LYS A 179 -22.34 -8.15 -7.01
N GLU A 180 -21.40 -8.34 -6.09
CA GLU A 180 -21.66 -9.08 -4.85
C GLU A 180 -22.74 -8.39 -4.00
N LYS A 181 -22.71 -7.06 -3.92
CA LYS A 181 -23.75 -6.30 -3.22
C LYS A 181 -25.13 -6.52 -3.84
N CYS A 182 -25.23 -6.59 -5.17
CA CYS A 182 -26.47 -6.92 -5.86
C CYS A 182 -26.95 -8.36 -5.60
N ASP A 183 -26.04 -9.29 -5.27
CA ASP A 183 -26.41 -10.69 -5.00
C ASP A 183 -27.27 -10.85 -3.73
N SER A 184 -27.29 -9.84 -2.85
CA SER A 184 -28.21 -9.77 -1.70
C SER A 184 -29.69 -9.56 -2.09
N LEU A 185 -29.96 -9.10 -3.31
CA LEU A 185 -31.30 -8.70 -3.74
C LEU A 185 -32.07 -9.87 -4.37
N ALA A 186 -33.40 -9.79 -4.31
CA ALA A 186 -34.29 -10.79 -4.90
C ALA A 186 -34.65 -10.47 -6.37
N SER A 187 -34.57 -11.48 -7.24
CA SER A 187 -35.13 -11.52 -8.60
C SER A 187 -34.96 -10.21 -9.40
N GLY A 188 -36.07 -9.50 -9.71
CA GLY A 188 -36.03 -8.29 -10.54
C GLY A 188 -35.20 -7.15 -9.95
N ALA A 189 -35.15 -7.01 -8.61
CA ALA A 189 -34.31 -6.00 -7.96
C ALA A 189 -32.81 -6.29 -8.17
N LYS A 190 -32.43 -7.57 -8.17
CA LYS A 190 -31.07 -8.00 -8.47
C LYS A 190 -30.70 -7.69 -9.93
N GLU A 191 -31.58 -7.98 -10.86
CA GLU A 191 -31.35 -7.68 -12.29
C GLU A 191 -31.17 -6.17 -12.53
N THR A 192 -32.04 -5.34 -11.97
CA THR A 192 -31.91 -3.87 -12.04
C THR A 192 -30.57 -3.41 -11.45
N CYS A 193 -30.22 -3.89 -10.26
CA CYS A 193 -28.95 -3.55 -9.62
C CYS A 193 -27.73 -3.93 -10.47
N LEU A 194 -27.73 -5.12 -11.08
CA LEU A 194 -26.64 -5.57 -11.94
C LEU A 194 -26.53 -4.72 -13.21
N ASN A 195 -27.65 -4.31 -13.79
CA ASN A 195 -27.66 -3.44 -14.97
C ASN A 195 -27.14 -2.04 -14.64
N GLU A 196 -27.53 -1.47 -13.50
CA GLU A 196 -26.98 -0.20 -12.99
C GLU A 196 -25.48 -0.30 -12.70
N ALA A 197 -25.02 -1.40 -12.10
CA ALA A 197 -23.61 -1.64 -11.86
C ALA A 197 -22.83 -1.71 -13.18
N LYS A 198 -23.33 -2.44 -14.18
CA LYS A 198 -22.69 -2.49 -15.51
C LYS A 198 -22.60 -1.12 -16.16
N ALA A 199 -23.69 -0.36 -16.15
CA ALA A 199 -23.72 1.00 -16.68
C ALA A 199 -22.72 1.92 -15.96
N LYS A 200 -22.62 1.82 -14.62
CA LYS A 200 -21.70 2.62 -13.81
C LYS A 200 -20.22 2.31 -14.08
N PHE A 201 -19.89 1.03 -14.29
CA PHE A 201 -18.51 0.58 -14.43
C PHE A 201 -18.09 0.32 -15.89
N GLY A 202 -18.97 0.57 -16.86
CA GLY A 202 -18.68 0.36 -18.28
C GLY A 202 -18.41 -1.12 -18.61
N LYS A 203 -19.24 -2.01 -18.07
CA LYS A 203 -19.12 -3.48 -18.21
C LYS A 203 -20.20 -4.10 -19.07
#